data_AF-A0A3Q4EC95-F1
#
_entry.id   AF-A0A3Q4EC95-F1
#
_cell.length_a   1.000
_cell.length_b   1.000
_cell.length_c   1.000
_cell.angle_alpha   90.00
_cell.angle_beta   90.00
_cell.angle_gamma   90.00
#
_symmetry.space_group_name_H-M   'P 1'
#
loop_
_entity.id
_entity.type
_entity.pdbx_description
1 polymer ?
#
loop_
_entity_poly.entity_id
_entity_poly.type
_entity_poly.pdbx_seq_one_letter_code
_entity_poly.pdbx_strand_id
1 'polypeptide(L)'
;MSECLADAMCQRCQARFAPTERIVNSNGELYHEHCFVCAQCFRPFPEGLFYEFEGRKYCEHDFQMLFAPCCGFCGEFVIGRVIKAMNANWHPGCFRCELCDVELADLGFVKNAGRHLCRPCHNREKAKGLGKFICQRCHLAIDEQPLMFKNDPYHPDHFSCSNC
;
A
#
# COMPACT_ATOMS: atom_id res chain seq x y z
N MET A 1 -5.98 21.14 -46.27
CA MET A 1 -5.68 20.77 -44.86
C MET A 1 -4.41 19.92 -44.85
N SER A 2 -3.27 20.47 -45.29
CA SER A 2 -2.14 19.62 -45.71
C SER A 2 -0.75 20.19 -45.37
N GLU A 3 -0.65 21.17 -44.45
CA GLU A 3 0.62 21.83 -44.11
C GLU A 3 1.01 21.72 -42.61
N CYS A 4 0.26 20.99 -41.78
CA CYS A 4 0.50 21.00 -40.33
C CYS A 4 1.52 19.94 -39.83
N LEU A 5 2.09 19.10 -40.70
CA LEU A 5 3.03 18.03 -40.31
C LEU A 5 4.47 18.24 -40.85
N ALA A 6 4.70 19.26 -41.68
CA ALA A 6 5.96 19.42 -42.42
C ALA A 6 7.19 19.73 -41.53
N ASP A 7 6.97 20.20 -40.30
CA ASP A 7 8.04 20.51 -39.33
C ASP A 7 7.87 19.75 -38.00
N ALA A 8 7.09 18.66 -37.98
CA ALA A 8 6.96 17.85 -36.78
C ALA A 8 8.33 17.29 -36.34
N MET A 9 8.64 17.44 -35.05
CA MET A 9 9.89 16.97 -34.45
C MET A 9 9.61 15.91 -33.40
N CYS A 10 10.50 14.92 -33.30
CA CYS A 10 10.42 13.91 -32.27
C CYS A 10 10.77 14.49 -30.90
N GLN A 11 9.89 14.32 -29.92
CA GLN A 11 10.07 14.83 -28.56
C GLN A 11 11.33 14.30 -27.86
N ARG A 12 11.79 13.09 -28.21
CA ARG A 12 12.97 12.48 -27.60
C ARG A 12 14.29 12.91 -28.23
N CYS A 13 14.44 12.75 -29.55
CA CYS A 13 15.71 13.01 -30.23
C CYS A 13 15.78 14.38 -30.90
N GLN A 14 14.66 15.13 -30.92
CA GLN A 14 14.53 16.46 -31.52
C GLN A 14 14.83 16.49 -33.03
N ALA A 15 14.84 15.34 -33.69
CA ALA A 15 14.97 15.23 -35.14
C ALA A 15 13.60 15.29 -35.84
N ARG A 16 13.59 15.74 -37.09
CA ARG A 16 12.40 15.80 -37.96
C ARG A 16 12.02 14.42 -38.46
N PHE A 17 10.72 14.19 -38.62
CA PHE A 17 10.19 12.97 -39.25
C PHE A 17 10.35 12.98 -40.77
N ALA A 18 10.62 11.83 -41.37
CA ALA A 18 10.55 11.72 -42.84
C ALA A 18 9.08 11.68 -43.33
N PRO A 19 8.78 12.11 -44.58
CA PRO A 19 7.41 12.27 -45.08
C PRO A 19 6.53 11.01 -45.02
N THR A 20 7.13 9.83 -45.04
CA THR A 20 6.44 8.53 -45.02
C THR A 20 6.76 7.70 -43.77
N GLU A 21 7.41 8.31 -42.77
CA GLU A 21 7.80 7.62 -41.54
C GLU A 21 6.60 7.36 -40.63
N ARG A 22 6.63 6.23 -39.91
CA ARG A 22 5.61 5.91 -38.91
C ARG A 22 5.88 6.70 -37.64
N ILE A 23 4.88 7.46 -37.21
CA ILE A 23 4.95 8.32 -36.02
C ILE A 23 4.11 7.72 -34.92
N VAL A 24 4.67 7.63 -33.72
CA VAL A 24 3.94 7.30 -32.49
C VAL A 24 3.48 8.59 -31.85
N ASN A 25 2.15 8.76 -31.70
CA ASN A 25 1.58 9.85 -30.92
C ASN A 25 1.24 9.34 -29.52
N SER A 26 1.74 10.03 -28.50
CA SER A 26 1.44 9.73 -27.10
C SER A 26 1.11 11.03 -26.39
N ASN A 27 -0.14 11.21 -25.96
CA ASN A 27 -0.62 12.40 -25.25
C ASN A 27 -0.29 13.74 -25.96
N GLY A 28 -0.30 13.75 -27.30
CA GLY A 28 0.02 14.94 -28.10
C GLY A 28 1.51 15.15 -28.39
N GLU A 29 2.39 14.32 -27.82
CA GLU A 29 3.81 14.29 -28.15
C GLU A 29 4.08 13.28 -29.27
N LEU A 30 4.99 13.64 -30.19
CA LEU A 30 5.34 12.83 -31.36
C LEU A 30 6.68 12.15 -31.14
N TYR A 31 6.76 10.86 -31.47
CA TYR A 31 7.97 10.05 -31.33
C TYR A 31 8.21 9.18 -32.57
N HIS A 32 9.47 8.95 -32.90
CA HIS A 32 9.79 7.81 -33.78
C HIS A 32 9.43 6.50 -33.09
N GLU A 33 9.08 5.45 -33.83
CA GLU A 33 8.80 4.12 -33.25
C GLU A 33 9.96 3.63 -32.35
N HIS A 34 11.21 3.85 -32.77
CA HIS A 34 12.40 3.49 -31.99
C HIS A 34 12.75 4.48 -30.87
N CYS A 35 12.16 5.67 -30.89
CA CYS A 35 12.32 6.68 -29.84
C CYS A 35 11.28 6.51 -28.72
N PHE A 36 10.15 5.86 -29.00
CA PHE A 36 9.10 5.58 -28.03
C PHE A 36 9.47 4.36 -27.17
N VAL A 37 10.42 4.56 -26.26
CA VAL A 37 10.99 3.51 -25.41
C VAL A 37 11.16 4.02 -23.97
N CYS A 38 11.29 3.09 -23.02
CA CYS A 38 11.50 3.40 -21.61
C CYS A 38 12.67 4.37 -21.39
N ALA A 39 12.50 5.34 -20.50
CA ALA A 39 13.53 6.31 -20.15
C ALA A 39 14.73 5.69 -19.42
N GLN A 40 14.57 4.52 -18.81
CA GLN A 40 15.59 3.83 -18.02
C GLN A 40 16.27 2.70 -18.81
N CYS A 41 15.54 1.66 -19.21
CA CYS A 41 16.13 0.53 -19.95
C CYS A 41 16.20 0.70 -21.47
N PHE A 42 15.61 1.77 -22.03
CA PHE A 42 15.54 2.04 -23.48
C PHE A 42 14.89 0.95 -24.33
N ARG A 43 14.10 0.06 -23.71
CA ARG A 43 13.33 -0.95 -24.43
C ARG A 43 11.94 -0.41 -24.83
N PRO A 44 11.37 -0.85 -25.96
CA PRO A 44 9.99 -0.57 -26.31
C PRO A 44 9.03 -1.01 -25.21
N PHE A 45 7.90 -0.33 -25.11
CA PHE A 45 6.86 -0.64 -24.12
C PHE A 45 6.10 -1.92 -24.53
N PRO A 46 6.14 -2.99 -23.72
CA PRO A 46 5.32 -4.18 -23.96
C PRO A 46 3.85 -3.80 -24.04
N GLU A 47 3.16 -4.25 -25.09
CA GLU A 47 1.73 -3.96 -25.32
C GLU A 47 1.37 -2.46 -25.38
N GLY A 48 2.37 -1.59 -25.52
CA GLY A 48 2.19 -0.14 -25.44
C GLY A 48 1.88 0.40 -24.04
N LEU A 49 2.05 -0.41 -22.99
CA LEU A 49 1.83 0.00 -21.60
C LEU A 49 3.05 0.70 -21.01
N PHE A 50 2.85 1.90 -20.48
CA PHE A 50 3.88 2.71 -19.85
C PHE A 50 3.34 3.50 -18.67
N TYR A 51 4.24 3.94 -17.81
CA TYR A 51 3.96 4.76 -16.65
C TYR A 51 4.71 6.08 -16.77
N GLU A 52 4.06 7.19 -16.44
CA GLU A 52 4.65 8.52 -16.51
C GLU A 52 5.05 9.03 -15.12
N PHE A 53 6.29 9.51 -14.99
CA PHE A 53 6.79 10.20 -13.79
C PHE A 53 7.68 11.36 -14.22
N GLU A 54 7.40 12.57 -13.71
CA GLU A 54 8.17 13.80 -14.02
C GLU A 54 8.36 14.03 -15.54
N GLY A 55 7.31 13.77 -16.33
CA GLY A 55 7.34 13.93 -17.79
C GLY A 55 8.13 12.86 -18.56
N ARG A 56 8.62 11.82 -17.87
CA ARG A 56 9.33 10.69 -18.49
C ARG A 56 8.47 9.43 -18.47
N LYS A 57 8.61 8.61 -19.51
CA LYS A 57 7.87 7.36 -19.70
C LYS A 57 8.73 6.16 -19.32
N TYR A 58 8.23 5.30 -18.44
CA TYR A 58 8.92 4.12 -17.92
C TYR A 58 8.12 2.85 -18.22
N CYS A 59 8.80 1.72 -18.43
CA CYS A 59 8.14 0.43 -18.41
C CYS A 59 7.70 0.10 -16.98
N GLU A 60 6.75 -0.83 -16.83
CA GLU A 60 6.26 -1.25 -15.52
C GLU A 60 7.39 -1.64 -14.56
N HIS A 61 8.33 -2.45 -15.03
CA HIS A 61 9.47 -2.93 -14.25
C HIS A 61 10.32 -1.78 -13.71
N ASP A 62 10.80 -0.89 -14.59
CA ASP A 62 11.67 0.23 -14.17
C ASP A 62 10.91 1.22 -13.30
N PHE A 63 9.62 1.47 -13.57
CA PHE A 63 8.79 2.34 -12.75
C PHE A 63 8.67 1.79 -11.32
N GLN A 64 8.41 0.49 -11.18
CA GLN A 64 8.34 -0.16 -9.88
C GLN A 64 9.71 -0.12 -9.16
N MET A 65 10.79 -0.48 -9.85
CA MET A 65 12.13 -0.49 -9.26
C MET A 65 12.59 0.90 -8.78
N LEU A 66 12.23 1.97 -9.51
CA LEU A 66 12.66 3.33 -9.20
C LEU A 66 11.76 4.04 -8.19
N PHE A 67 10.45 3.74 -8.19
CA PHE A 67 9.46 4.56 -7.49
C PHE A 67 8.55 3.79 -6.52
N ALA A 68 8.51 2.46 -6.57
CA ALA A 68 7.67 1.70 -5.63
C ALA A 68 8.30 1.74 -4.22
N PRO A 69 7.50 1.99 -3.18
CA PRO A 69 8.01 1.95 -1.82
C PRO A 69 8.30 0.51 -1.39
N CYS A 70 9.37 0.30 -0.61
CA CYS A 70 9.65 -1.00 0.00
C CYS A 70 8.79 -1.23 1.26
N CYS A 71 8.37 -2.47 1.47
CA CYS A 71 7.67 -2.87 2.68
C CYS A 71 8.62 -2.92 3.88
N GLY A 72 8.23 -2.29 4.99
CA GLY A 72 9.00 -2.32 6.24
C GLY A 72 9.08 -3.70 6.92
N PHE A 73 8.28 -4.67 6.48
CA PHE A 73 8.31 -6.04 7.01
C PHE A 73 9.16 -6.99 6.15
N CYS A 74 8.82 -7.14 4.87
CA CYS A 74 9.48 -8.11 3.99
C CYS A 74 10.59 -7.52 3.12
N GLY A 75 10.73 -6.20 3.04
CA GLY A 75 11.72 -5.52 2.20
C GLY A 75 11.36 -5.41 0.72
N GLU A 76 10.36 -6.17 0.26
CA GLU A 76 9.92 -6.17 -1.15
C GLU A 76 9.12 -4.92 -1.52
N PHE A 77 9.09 -4.59 -2.81
CA PHE A 77 8.30 -3.48 -3.33
C PHE A 77 6.79 -3.70 -3.08
N VAL A 78 6.11 -2.64 -2.64
CA VAL A 78 4.65 -2.65 -2.46
C VAL A 78 3.99 -2.18 -3.74
N ILE A 79 3.43 -3.13 -4.48
CA ILE A 79 2.69 -2.89 -5.72
C ILE A 79 1.19 -2.79 -5.38
N GLY A 80 0.52 -1.76 -5.90
CA GLY A 80 -0.91 -1.53 -5.68
C GLY A 80 -1.21 -0.81 -4.37
N ARG A 81 -2.06 -1.41 -3.51
CA ARG A 81 -2.48 -0.78 -2.25
C ARG A 81 -1.32 -0.73 -1.26
N VAL A 82 -0.92 0.49 -0.89
CA VAL A 82 0.11 0.76 0.13
C VAL A 82 -0.54 1.18 1.43
N ILE A 83 -0.08 0.58 2.54
CA ILE A 83 -0.36 1.09 3.89
C ILE A 83 0.80 1.99 4.32
N LYS A 84 0.51 3.26 4.64
CA LYS A 84 1.50 4.20 5.20
C LYS A 84 1.29 4.33 6.70
N ALA A 85 2.16 3.72 7.48
CA ALA A 85 2.04 3.70 8.94
C ALA A 85 3.41 3.49 9.58
N MET A 86 3.57 3.89 10.85
CA MET A 86 4.81 3.66 11.62
C MET A 86 6.07 4.20 10.93
N ASN A 87 5.96 5.33 10.21
CA ASN A 87 7.03 5.92 9.39
C ASN A 87 7.59 4.99 8.30
N ALA A 88 6.82 4.00 7.86
CA ALA A 88 7.18 3.05 6.81
C ALA A 88 5.98 2.77 5.88
N ASN A 89 6.26 2.01 4.81
CA ASN A 89 5.24 1.52 3.89
C ASN A 89 5.08 0.01 4.08
N TRP A 90 3.89 -0.52 3.83
CA TRP A 90 3.60 -1.93 4.08
C TRP A 90 2.64 -2.48 3.03
N HIS A 91 2.79 -3.76 2.67
CA HIS A 91 1.69 -4.50 2.05
C HIS A 91 0.53 -4.63 3.05
N PRO A 92 -0.74 -4.66 2.59
CA PRO A 92 -1.89 -4.86 3.47
C PRO A 92 -1.76 -6.12 4.34
N GLY A 93 -1.30 -7.23 3.74
CA GLY A 93 -1.05 -8.49 4.43
C GLY A 93 0.23 -8.55 5.26
N CYS A 94 1.12 -7.56 5.17
CA CYS A 94 2.33 -7.48 6.00
C CYS A 94 2.16 -6.56 7.22
N PHE A 95 1.16 -5.67 7.20
CA PHE A 95 0.88 -4.79 8.33
C PHE A 95 0.01 -5.52 9.36
N ARG A 96 0.64 -6.23 10.29
CA ARG A 96 -0.01 -7.17 11.23
C ARG A 96 0.20 -6.78 12.68
N CYS A 97 -0.75 -7.14 13.55
CA CYS A 97 -0.61 -6.90 14.98
C CYS A 97 0.60 -7.65 15.54
N GLU A 98 1.51 -6.94 16.19
CA GLU A 98 2.74 -7.55 16.75
C GLU A 98 2.50 -8.58 17.87
N LEU A 99 1.26 -8.72 18.37
CA LEU A 99 0.92 -9.69 19.42
C LEU A 99 0.04 -10.85 18.96
N CYS A 100 -0.77 -10.69 17.91
CA CYS A 100 -1.70 -11.73 17.48
C CYS A 100 -1.72 -11.95 15.96
N ASP A 101 -0.83 -11.28 15.23
CA ASP A 101 -0.61 -11.46 13.79
C ASP A 101 -1.82 -11.17 12.87
N VAL A 102 -2.89 -10.59 13.42
CA VAL A 102 -4.06 -10.19 12.64
C VAL A 102 -3.71 -9.01 11.73
N GLU A 103 -4.18 -9.05 10.49
CA GLU A 103 -3.99 -7.97 9.52
C GLU A 103 -4.69 -6.70 9.98
N LEU A 104 -3.95 -5.59 10.01
CA LEU A 104 -4.43 -4.31 10.52
C LEU A 104 -4.90 -3.37 9.42
N ALA A 105 -4.68 -3.71 8.14
CA ALA A 105 -4.94 -2.86 6.99
C ALA A 105 -6.38 -2.32 6.94
N ASP A 106 -7.36 -3.15 7.32
CA ASP A 106 -8.79 -2.79 7.34
C ASP A 106 -9.38 -2.69 8.76
N LEU A 107 -8.75 -3.33 9.75
CA LEU A 107 -9.20 -3.28 11.16
C LEU A 107 -8.77 -1.99 11.88
N GLY A 108 -7.75 -1.32 11.37
CA GLY A 108 -7.07 -0.22 12.05
C GLY A 108 -6.17 -0.70 13.20
N PHE A 109 -5.33 0.20 13.70
CA PHE A 109 -4.34 -0.10 14.72
C PHE A 109 -4.21 1.02 15.75
N VAL A 110 -3.58 0.69 16.88
CA VAL A 110 -3.16 1.64 17.91
C VAL A 110 -1.65 1.52 18.08
N LYS A 111 -0.96 2.67 18.11
CA LYS A 111 0.48 2.72 18.41
C LYS A 111 0.69 2.60 19.92
N ASN A 112 1.48 1.61 20.34
CA ASN A 112 1.75 1.37 21.75
C ASN A 112 3.24 1.08 21.97
N ALA A 113 3.95 2.00 22.64
CA ALA A 113 5.38 1.87 22.93
C ALA A 113 6.24 1.48 21.70
N GLY A 114 5.97 2.13 20.56
CA GLY A 114 6.66 1.83 19.30
C GLY A 114 6.11 0.63 18.51
N ARG A 115 5.12 -0.08 19.06
CA ARG A 115 4.48 -1.23 18.40
C ARG A 115 3.14 -0.85 17.75
N HIS A 116 2.70 -1.62 16.76
CA HIS A 116 1.39 -1.47 16.11
C HIS A 116 0.47 -2.64 16.48
N LEU A 117 -0.54 -2.36 17.30
CA LEU A 117 -1.41 -3.37 17.89
C LEU A 117 -2.85 -3.21 17.41
N CYS A 118 -3.58 -4.32 17.28
CA CYS A 118 -5.03 -4.28 17.17
C CYS A 118 -5.64 -3.76 18.49
N ARG A 119 -6.86 -3.21 18.43
CA ARG A 119 -7.55 -2.66 19.63
C ARG A 119 -7.66 -3.68 20.78
N PRO A 120 -8.06 -4.96 20.55
CA PRO A 120 -8.11 -5.96 21.62
C PRO A 120 -6.75 -6.20 22.31
N CYS A 121 -5.66 -6.33 21.54
CA CYS A 121 -4.31 -6.54 22.08
C CYS A 121 -3.83 -5.31 22.86
N HIS A 122 -4.06 -4.11 22.34
CA HIS A 122 -3.74 -2.87 23.05
C HIS A 122 -4.48 -2.78 24.39
N ASN A 123 -5.79 -3.07 24.41
CA ASN A 123 -6.58 -3.05 25.63
C ASN A 123 -6.06 -4.06 26.66
N ARG A 124 -5.70 -5.27 26.23
CA ARG A 124 -5.11 -6.31 27.10
C ARG A 124 -3.78 -5.85 27.72
N GLU A 125 -2.89 -5.26 26.94
CA GLU A 125 -1.63 -4.71 27.46
C GLU A 125 -1.86 -3.58 28.46
N LYS A 126 -2.79 -2.66 28.16
CA LYS A 126 -3.15 -1.56 29.06
C LYS A 126 -3.74 -2.06 30.39
N ALA A 127 -4.60 -3.06 30.34
CA ALA A 127 -5.22 -3.63 31.53
C ALA A 127 -4.21 -4.37 32.43
N LYS A 128 -3.29 -5.13 31.84
CA LYS A 128 -2.16 -5.74 32.58
C LYS A 128 -1.36 -4.69 33.34
N GLY A 129 -1.05 -3.55 32.71
CA GLY A 129 -0.32 -2.44 33.35
C GLY A 129 -1.07 -1.77 34.50
N LEU A 130 -2.40 -1.89 34.53
CA LEU A 130 -3.27 -1.32 35.57
C LEU A 130 -3.78 -2.37 36.58
N GLY A 131 -3.42 -3.65 36.43
CA GLY A 131 -3.97 -4.74 37.22
C GLY A 131 -5.47 -5.00 36.96
N LYS A 132 -6.00 -4.58 35.81
CA LYS A 132 -7.42 -4.77 35.42
C LYS A 132 -7.59 -5.96 34.49
N PHE A 133 -8.83 -6.45 34.37
CA PHE A 133 -9.20 -7.54 33.47
C PHE A 133 -9.86 -7.01 32.19
N ILE A 134 -9.77 -7.75 31.08
CA ILE A 134 -10.44 -7.42 29.81
C ILE A 134 -11.56 -8.40 29.54
N CYS A 135 -12.78 -7.91 29.35
CA CYS A 135 -13.92 -8.77 29.03
C CYS A 135 -13.70 -9.53 27.73
N GLN A 136 -13.86 -10.86 27.77
CA GLN A 136 -13.64 -11.73 26.63
C GLN A 136 -14.67 -11.54 25.50
N ARG A 137 -15.85 -10.99 25.81
CA ARG A 137 -16.92 -10.73 24.83
C ARG A 137 -16.78 -9.41 24.08
N CYS A 138 -16.45 -8.31 24.78
CA CYS A 138 -16.39 -6.97 24.17
C CYS A 138 -14.97 -6.40 24.03
N HIS A 139 -13.97 -7.07 24.62
CA HIS A 139 -12.56 -6.65 24.63
C HIS A 139 -12.30 -5.28 25.27
N LEU A 140 -13.21 -4.80 26.12
CA LEU A 140 -13.05 -3.59 26.94
C LEU A 140 -12.58 -3.94 28.35
N ALA A 141 -11.96 -2.98 29.02
CA ALA A 141 -11.51 -3.13 30.40
C ALA A 141 -12.70 -3.20 31.36
N ILE A 142 -12.57 -4.06 32.37
CA ILE A 142 -13.52 -4.22 33.46
C ILE A 142 -13.02 -3.38 34.63
N ASP A 143 -13.80 -2.37 35.02
CA ASP A 143 -13.46 -1.47 36.13
C ASP A 143 -13.85 -2.06 37.50
N GLU A 144 -14.86 -2.92 37.53
CA GLU A 144 -15.34 -3.62 38.72
C GLU A 144 -14.77 -5.05 38.83
N GLN A 145 -15.27 -5.84 39.77
CA GLN A 145 -14.87 -7.24 39.92
C GLN A 145 -15.35 -8.07 38.71
N PRO A 146 -14.46 -8.72 37.96
CA PRO A 146 -14.85 -9.50 36.78
C PRO A 146 -15.59 -10.76 37.20
N LEU A 147 -16.58 -11.14 36.39
CA LEU A 147 -17.14 -12.49 36.46
C LEU A 147 -16.18 -13.44 35.71
N MET A 148 -15.65 -14.44 36.41
CA MET A 148 -14.74 -15.41 35.84
C MET A 148 -15.50 -16.67 35.40
N PHE A 149 -15.45 -17.02 34.12
CA PHE A 149 -16.01 -18.27 33.60
C PHE A 149 -14.96 -19.01 32.77
N LYS A 150 -14.66 -20.27 33.13
CA LYS A 150 -13.59 -21.06 32.50
C LYS A 150 -12.23 -20.33 32.44
N ASN A 151 -11.91 -19.54 33.47
CA ASN A 151 -10.74 -18.66 33.56
C ASN A 151 -10.77 -17.42 32.63
N ASP A 152 -11.85 -17.21 31.88
CA ASP A 152 -12.04 -16.01 31.08
C ASP A 152 -12.86 -14.96 31.85
N PRO A 153 -12.41 -13.70 31.94
CA PRO A 153 -13.13 -12.61 32.58
C PRO A 153 -14.23 -12.02 31.68
N TYR A 154 -15.39 -11.72 32.26
CA TYR A 154 -16.52 -11.07 31.61
C TYR A 154 -17.06 -9.91 32.46
N HIS A 155 -17.64 -8.89 31.82
CA HIS A 155 -18.56 -8.00 32.53
C HIS A 155 -19.75 -8.81 33.03
N PRO A 156 -20.33 -8.48 34.19
CA PRO A 156 -21.56 -9.11 34.69
C PRO A 156 -22.67 -9.16 33.61
N ASP A 157 -22.86 -8.06 32.87
CA ASP A 157 -23.90 -7.94 31.83
C ASP A 157 -23.57 -8.70 30.53
N HIS A 158 -22.31 -9.09 30.34
CA HIS A 158 -21.84 -9.75 29.11
C HIS A 158 -21.81 -11.27 29.24
N PHE A 159 -22.09 -11.80 30.43
CA PHE A 159 -22.18 -13.22 30.67
C PHE A 159 -23.61 -13.72 30.54
N SER A 160 -23.90 -14.52 29.52
CA SER A 160 -25.17 -15.23 29.38
C SER A 160 -24.99 -16.67 29.89
N CYS A 161 -25.72 -17.03 30.95
CA CYS A 161 -25.74 -18.40 31.47
C CYS A 161 -26.26 -19.36 30.39
N SER A 162 -25.58 -20.48 30.16
CA SER A 162 -26.05 -21.50 29.20
C SER A 162 -27.27 -22.29 29.71
N ASN A 163 -27.62 -22.12 30.99
CA ASN A 163 -28.61 -22.91 31.72
C ASN A 163 -29.79 -22.08 32.28
N CYS A 164 -29.87 -20.77 32.00
CA CYS A 164 -30.97 -19.91 32.43
C CYS A 164 -31.30 -18.87 31.36
#